data_AF-A0A368G1U9-F1
#
_entry.id   AF-A0A368G1U9-F1
#
_cell.length_a   1.000
_cell.length_b   1.000
_cell.length_c   1.000
_cell.angle_alpha   90.00
_cell.angle_beta   90.00
_cell.angle_gamma   90.00
#
_symmetry.space_group_name_H-M   'P 1'
#
loop_
_entity.id
_entity.type
_entity.pdbx_description
1 polymer ?
#
loop_
_entity_poly.entity_id
_entity_poly.type
_entity_poly.pdbx_seq_one_letter_code
_entity_poly.pdbx_strand_id
1 'polypeptide(L)'
;MATRSTSGPGLQRRRGAIKHARVHEIRGHQFVATFFRQPTFCSLCSDFMWGLNKQGYQCQLCSTAVHKKCHEKIIMHCPGSAKNTKETIVSSLLVLLAKWRLDNPREKTYRGYHDKDSET
;
A
#
# COMPACT_ATOMS: atom_id res chain seq x y z
N MET A 1 63.29 22.53 3.82
CA MET A 1 61.92 23.08 3.75
C MET A 1 60.95 21.90 3.69
N ALA A 2 60.03 21.81 4.65
CA ALA A 2 59.07 20.72 4.80
C ALA A 2 57.86 20.87 3.86
N THR A 3 57.27 19.76 3.40
CA THR A 3 55.84 19.43 3.62
C THR A 3 55.55 17.95 3.32
N ARG A 4 54.71 17.39 4.18
CA ARG A 4 54.15 16.03 4.27
C ARG A 4 53.51 15.51 2.97
N SER A 5 53.45 14.19 2.85
CA SER A 5 52.24 13.51 2.37
C SER A 5 52.18 12.11 2.98
N THR A 6 51.57 12.03 4.17
CA THR A 6 51.16 10.76 4.78
C THR A 6 50.05 10.17 3.92
N SER A 7 50.36 9.10 3.17
CA SER A 7 49.37 8.24 2.54
C SER A 7 48.59 7.51 3.65
N GLY A 8 47.48 8.11 4.08
CA GLY A 8 46.54 7.48 4.99
C GLY A 8 45.96 6.20 4.37
N PRO A 9 45.59 5.19 5.17
CA PRO A 9 45.02 3.95 4.66
C PRO A 9 43.68 4.26 3.99
N GLY A 10 43.59 3.97 2.70
CA GLY A 10 42.36 4.13 1.94
C GLY A 10 41.24 3.36 2.60
N LEU A 11 40.12 4.02 2.92
CA LEU A 11 38.87 3.36 3.28
C LEU A 11 38.45 2.49 2.07
N GLN A 12 38.82 1.20 2.06
CA GLN A 12 38.16 0.24 1.18
C GLN A 12 36.67 0.21 1.57
N ARG A 13 35.83 0.78 0.70
CA ARG A 13 34.38 0.75 0.85
C ARG A 13 33.92 -0.70 0.93
N ARG A 14 33.52 -1.16 2.13
CA ARG A 14 32.79 -2.41 2.33
C ARG A 14 31.42 -2.34 1.65
N ARG A 15 31.41 -2.52 0.33
CA ARG A 15 30.18 -2.69 -0.46
C ARG A 15 29.78 -4.16 -0.36
N GLY A 16 28.78 -4.45 0.46
CA GLY A 16 28.23 -5.79 0.61
C GLY A 16 27.63 -6.02 1.99
N ALA A 17 26.39 -5.57 2.17
CA ALA A 17 25.58 -5.94 3.35
C ALA A 17 24.06 -5.77 3.15
N ILE A 18 23.57 -5.62 1.91
CA ILE A 18 22.12 -5.51 1.70
C ILE A 18 21.55 -6.90 1.46
N LYS A 19 21.07 -7.54 2.53
CA LYS A 19 20.29 -8.78 2.44
C LYS A 19 18.83 -8.41 2.19
N HIS A 20 18.36 -8.60 0.96
CA HIS A 20 16.95 -8.41 0.64
C HIS A 20 16.13 -9.44 1.41
N ALA A 21 15.16 -8.97 2.21
CA ALA A 21 14.22 -9.87 2.87
C ALA A 21 13.30 -10.50 1.82
N ARG A 22 13.01 -11.80 1.94
CA ARG A 22 12.03 -12.47 1.08
C ARG A 22 10.64 -11.91 1.39
N VAL A 23 9.97 -11.41 0.36
CA VAL A 23 8.62 -10.83 0.43
C VAL A 23 7.63 -11.83 -0.18
N HIS A 24 6.54 -12.10 0.52
CA HIS A 24 5.42 -12.91 0.03
C HIS A 24 4.26 -11.97 -0.33
N GLU A 25 3.88 -11.93 -1.60
CA GLU A 25 2.78 -11.08 -2.05
C GLU A 25 1.45 -11.85 -2.11
N ILE A 26 0.46 -11.45 -1.29
CA ILE A 26 -0.83 -12.15 -1.18
C ILE A 26 -1.95 -11.11 -1.07
N ARG A 27 -2.87 -11.09 -2.03
CA ARG A 27 -4.02 -10.14 -2.07
C ARG A 27 -3.62 -8.67 -1.84
N GLY A 28 -2.49 -8.28 -2.44
CA GLY A 28 -1.91 -6.94 -2.32
C GLY A 28 -1.09 -6.70 -1.05
N HIS A 29 -1.03 -7.64 -0.10
CA HIS A 29 -0.16 -7.53 1.06
C HIS A 29 1.27 -7.93 0.69
N GLN A 30 2.26 -7.21 1.21
CA GLN A 30 3.68 -7.53 1.10
C GLN A 30 4.19 -8.12 2.43
N PHE A 31 3.99 -9.41 2.63
CA PHE A 31 4.31 -10.10 3.87
C PHE A 31 5.81 -10.41 3.99
N VAL A 32 6.43 -9.94 5.07
CA VAL A 32 7.82 -10.24 5.43
C VAL A 32 7.90 -10.95 6.76
N ALA A 33 8.70 -12.01 6.82
CA ALA A 33 8.89 -12.78 8.05
C ALA A 33 9.51 -11.87 9.12
N THR A 34 8.78 -11.65 10.20
CA THR A 34 9.08 -10.62 11.20
C THR A 34 9.22 -11.24 12.59
N PHE A 35 10.11 -10.67 13.38
CA PHE A 35 10.24 -10.98 14.80
C PHE A 35 9.46 -9.93 15.60
N PHE A 36 8.42 -10.33 16.32
CA PHE A 36 7.59 -9.41 17.11
C PHE A 36 8.16 -9.28 18.53
N ARG A 37 8.55 -8.06 18.91
CA ARG A 37 9.10 -7.77 20.25
C ARG A 37 8.03 -7.62 21.33
N GLN A 38 6.78 -7.41 20.92
CA GLN A 38 5.63 -7.23 21.80
C GLN A 38 4.62 -8.36 21.57
N PRO A 39 3.78 -8.68 22.57
CA PRO A 39 2.71 -9.65 22.39
C PRO A 39 1.81 -9.25 21.22
N THR A 40 1.80 -10.05 20.16
CA THR A 40 1.06 -9.74 18.94
C THR A 40 0.08 -10.87 18.64
N PHE A 41 -1.15 -10.51 18.27
CA PHE A 41 -2.21 -11.45 17.91
C PHE A 41 -2.40 -11.49 16.38
N CYS A 42 -2.72 -12.67 15.86
CA CYS A 42 -2.93 -12.87 14.44
C CYS A 42 -4.24 -12.23 13.97
N SER A 43 -4.20 -11.36 12.96
CA SER A 43 -5.42 -10.72 12.43
C SER A 43 -6.41 -11.66 11.74
N LEU A 44 -6.04 -12.92 11.49
CA LEU A 44 -6.93 -13.92 10.87
C LEU A 44 -7.64 -14.82 11.88
N CYS A 45 -6.90 -15.37 12.85
CA CYS A 45 -7.44 -16.33 13.82
C CYS A 45 -7.56 -15.77 15.23
N SER A 46 -7.11 -14.52 15.45
CA SER A 46 -7.12 -13.83 16.75
C SER A 46 -6.31 -14.51 17.87
N ASP A 47 -5.60 -15.59 17.57
CA ASP A 47 -4.73 -16.26 18.53
C ASP A 47 -3.38 -15.56 18.68
N PHE A 48 -2.76 -15.78 19.83
CA PHE A 48 -1.44 -15.26 20.18
C PHE A 48 -0.31 -15.87 19.34
N MET A 49 0.54 -15.03 18.77
CA MET A 49 1.74 -15.46 18.02
C MET A 49 2.90 -15.79 18.96
N TRP A 50 3.01 -17.05 19.35
CA TRP A 50 4.04 -17.54 20.29
C TRP A 50 5.33 -18.03 19.60
N GLY A 51 6.46 -17.97 20.31
CA GLY A 51 7.76 -18.53 19.90
C GLY A 51 8.97 -17.60 20.07
N LEU A 52 10.18 -18.19 20.15
CA LEU A 52 11.47 -17.48 20.33
C LEU A 52 12.13 -17.02 19.01
N ASN A 53 11.52 -17.34 17.86
CA ASN A 53 12.00 -17.02 16.51
C ASN A 53 10.94 -16.22 15.75
N LYS A 54 11.21 -15.83 14.49
CA LYS A 54 10.22 -15.19 13.60
C LYS A 54 8.90 -15.98 13.61
N GLN A 55 7.94 -15.46 14.37
CA GLN A 55 6.70 -16.14 14.74
C GLN A 55 5.59 -15.95 13.70
N GLY A 56 5.71 -14.91 12.87
CA GLY A 56 4.75 -14.64 11.81
C GLY A 56 5.28 -13.76 10.69
N TYR A 57 4.34 -13.33 9.87
CA TYR A 57 4.54 -12.36 8.80
C TYR A 57 3.90 -11.03 9.18
N GLN A 58 4.53 -9.93 8.76
CA GLN A 58 3.96 -8.60 8.84
C GLN A 58 3.93 -7.97 7.46
N CYS A 59 2.79 -7.38 7.08
CA CYS A 59 2.67 -6.64 5.84
C CYS A 59 3.44 -5.32 5.94
N GLN A 60 4.29 -5.01 4.95
CA GLN A 60 5.06 -3.76 4.92
C GLN A 60 4.22 -2.52 4.63
N LEU A 61 3.01 -2.68 4.07
CA LEU A 61 2.16 -1.57 3.63
C LEU A 61 1.13 -1.17 4.69
N CYS A 62 0.43 -2.15 5.27
CA CYS A 62 -0.66 -1.91 6.23
C CYS A 62 -0.38 -2.47 7.63
N SER A 63 0.83 -2.99 7.86
CA SER A 63 1.27 -3.52 9.16
C SER A 63 0.47 -4.70 9.72
N THR A 64 -0.45 -5.29 8.95
CA THR A 64 -1.20 -6.49 9.33
C THR A 64 -0.27 -7.64 9.68
N ALA A 65 -0.48 -8.26 10.84
CA ALA A 65 0.36 -9.32 11.36
C ALA A 65 -0.40 -10.65 11.40
N VAL A 66 0.21 -11.71 10.87
CA VAL A 66 -0.41 -13.04 10.76
C VAL A 66 0.57 -14.16 11.02
N HIS A 67 0.07 -15.30 11.49
CA HIS A 67 0.86 -16.53 11.56
C HIS A 67 1.36 -16.97 10.19
N LYS A 68 2.45 -17.75 10.18
CA LYS A 68 2.95 -18.42 8.98
C LYS A 68 1.90 -19.28 8.28
N LYS A 69 1.06 -20.00 9.03
CA LYS A 69 -0.04 -20.81 8.46
C LYS A 69 -1.26 -19.98 8.03
N CYS A 70 -1.36 -18.73 8.46
CA CYS A 70 -2.53 -17.87 8.23
C CYS A 70 -2.35 -16.95 7.02
N HIS A 71 -1.12 -16.65 6.61
CA HIS A 71 -0.87 -15.65 5.54
C HIS A 71 -1.52 -16.01 4.19
N GLU A 72 -1.54 -17.29 3.81
CA GLU A 72 -2.21 -17.78 2.58
C GLU A 72 -3.73 -17.73 2.65
N LYS A 73 -4.30 -17.74 3.85
CA LYS A 73 -5.75 -17.81 4.09
C LYS A 73 -6.41 -16.44 4.24
N ILE A 74 -5.63 -15.36 4.21
CA ILE A 74 -6.18 -14.01 4.29
C ILE A 74 -7.15 -13.80 3.15
N ILE A 75 -8.37 -13.33 3.47
CA ILE A 75 -9.39 -13.04 2.46
C ILE A 75 -9.37 -11.57 2.04
N MET A 76 -9.07 -10.70 3.00
CA MET A 76 -9.13 -9.25 2.87
C MET A 76 -7.98 -8.69 2.04
N HIS A 77 -8.31 -7.78 1.12
CA HIS A 77 -7.32 -7.05 0.33
C HIS A 77 -6.54 -6.05 1.20
N CYS A 78 -5.28 -5.82 0.86
CA CYS A 78 -4.42 -4.89 1.58
C CYS A 78 -4.87 -3.44 1.37
N PRO A 79 -5.29 -2.69 2.41
CA PRO A 79 -5.73 -1.30 2.23
C PRO A 79 -4.60 -0.36 1.79
N GLY A 80 -3.34 -0.70 2.10
CA GLY A 80 -2.16 0.09 1.72
C GLY A 80 -1.60 -0.23 0.34
N SER A 81 -2.19 -1.17 -0.41
CA SER A 81 -1.69 -1.54 -1.73
C SER A 81 -2.13 -0.53 -2.79
N ALA A 82 -1.15 0.03 -3.50
CA ALA A 82 -1.40 0.91 -4.64
C ALA A 82 -2.22 0.21 -5.75
N LYS A 83 -2.27 -1.13 -5.78
CA LYS A 83 -3.03 -1.87 -6.80
C LYS A 83 -4.55 -1.67 -6.69
N ASN A 84 -5.05 -1.36 -5.49
CA ASN A 84 -6.47 -1.08 -5.25
C ASN A 84 -6.82 0.41 -5.47
N THR A 85 -5.83 1.27 -5.74
CA THR A 85 -6.09 2.68 -6.05
C THR A 85 -6.89 2.85 -7.33
N LYS A 86 -6.79 1.97 -8.34
CA LYS A 86 -7.59 2.11 -9.57
C LYS A 86 -9.10 2.04 -9.28
N GLU A 87 -9.54 1.08 -8.49
CA GLU A 87 -10.95 0.95 -8.10
C GLU A 87 -11.37 2.08 -7.14
N THR A 88 -10.52 2.45 -6.18
CA THR A 88 -10.80 3.57 -5.27
C THR A 88 -10.83 4.92 -6.00
N ILE A 89 -9.95 5.14 -6.97
CA ILE A 89 -9.91 6.37 -7.78
C ILE A 89 -11.14 6.42 -8.68
N VAL A 90 -11.50 5.32 -9.36
CA VAL A 90 -12.72 5.27 -10.18
C VAL A 90 -13.96 5.49 -9.30
N SER A 91 -14.03 4.84 -8.14
CA SER A 91 -15.12 5.06 -7.18
C SER A 91 -15.17 6.51 -6.69
N SER A 92 -14.02 7.09 -6.33
CA SER A 92 -13.92 8.49 -5.88
C SER A 92 -14.29 9.46 -6.99
N LEU A 93 -13.83 9.23 -8.22
CA LEU A 93 -14.19 10.04 -9.39
C LEU A 93 -15.69 9.92 -9.68
N LEU A 94 -16.27 8.74 -9.62
CA LEU A 94 -17.72 8.55 -9.80
C LEU A 94 -18.53 9.28 -8.72
N VAL A 95 -18.09 9.20 -7.45
CA VAL A 95 -18.72 9.92 -6.34
C VAL A 95 -18.60 11.44 -6.53
N LEU A 96 -17.42 11.93 -6.94
CA LEU A 96 -17.20 13.35 -7.21
C LEU A 96 -17.98 13.84 -8.43
N LEU A 97 -18.05 13.06 -9.52
CA LEU A 97 -18.86 13.35 -10.69
C LEU A 97 -20.36 13.35 -10.38
N ALA A 98 -20.82 12.39 -9.57
CA ALA A 98 -22.21 12.34 -9.12
C ALA A 98 -22.55 13.55 -8.24
N LYS A 99 -21.65 13.92 -7.32
CA LYS A 99 -21.78 15.11 -6.48
C LYS A 99 -21.79 16.39 -7.32
N TRP A 100 -20.86 16.53 -8.26
CA TRP A 100 -20.82 17.65 -9.20
C TRP A 100 -22.07 17.73 -10.08
N ARG A 101 -22.59 16.60 -10.54
CA ARG A 101 -23.85 16.53 -11.31
C ARG A 101 -25.05 17.03 -10.50
N LEU A 102 -25.06 16.83 -9.18
CA LEU A 102 -26.10 17.38 -8.29
C LEU A 102 -25.88 18.87 -8.00
N ASP A 103 -24.63 19.28 -7.76
CA ASP A 103 -24.25 20.65 -7.41
C ASP A 103 -24.26 21.62 -8.61
N ASN A 104 -24.31 21.12 -9.86
CA ASN A 104 -24.35 21.94 -11.08
C ASN A 104 -25.67 21.79 -11.87
N PRO A 105 -26.80 22.35 -11.40
CA PRO A 105 -28.09 22.30 -12.11
C PRO A 105 -28.17 23.17 -13.38
N ARG A 106 -27.11 23.91 -13.75
CA ARG A 106 -27.12 24.93 -14.81
C ARG A 106 -27.04 24.40 -16.24
N GLU A 107 -26.84 23.10 -16.47
CA GLU A 107 -26.83 22.52 -17.83
C GLU A 107 -28.22 22.19 -18.38
N LYS A 108 -29.28 22.17 -17.56
CA LYS A 108 -30.64 21.79 -18.03
C LYS A 108 -31.26 22.82 -18.98
N THR A 109 -30.73 24.03 -19.09
CA THR A 109 -31.32 25.09 -19.93
C THR A 109 -30.85 25.04 -21.38
N TYR A 110 -29.70 24.43 -21.71
CA TYR A 110 -29.20 24.43 -23.10
C TYR A 110 -29.94 23.44 -24.00
N ARG A 111 -30.48 22.36 -23.45
CA ARG A 111 -31.26 21.36 -24.20
C ARG A 111 -32.71 21.76 -24.46
N GLY A 112 -33.20 22.79 -23.77
CA GLY A 112 -34.56 23.33 -23.95
C GLY A 112 -34.69 24.41 -25.03
N TYR A 113 -33.60 24.85 -25.64
CA TYR A 113 -33.63 25.89 -26.68
C TYR A 113 -33.73 25.34 -28.11
N HIS A 114 -33.56 24.03 -28.31
CA HIS A 114 -33.50 23.41 -29.65
C HIS A 114 -34.85 22.82 -30.14
N ASP A 115 -35.92 22.89 -29.33
CA ASP A 115 -37.25 22.35 -29.68
C ASP A 115 -38.27 23.43 -30.09
N LYS A 116 -37.83 24.67 -30.40
CA LYS A 116 -38.74 25.78 -30.77
C LYS A 116 -38.74 26.19 -32.25
N ASP A 117 -38.02 25.48 -33.13
CA ASP A 117 -37.90 25.86 -34.54
C ASP A 117 -38.63 24.92 -35.53
N SER A 118 -39.53 24.04 -35.07
CA SER A 118 -40.23 23.08 -35.92
C SER A 118 -41.75 23.30 -36.05
N GLU A 119 -42.28 24.45 -35.64
CA GLU A 119 -43.70 24.76 -35.83
C GLU A 119 -43.85 26.20 -36.38
N THR A 120 -43.48 26.37 -37.65
CA THR A 120 -44.06 27.36 -38.58
C THR A 120 -43.73 26.98 -40.02
#